data_AF-A0A382PL82-F1
#
_entry.id   AF-A0A382PL82-F1
#
_cell.length_a   1.000
_cell.length_b   1.000
_cell.length_c   1.000
_cell.angle_alpha   90.00
_cell.angle_beta   90.00
_cell.angle_gamma   90.00
#
_symmetry.space_group_name_H-M   'P 1'
#
loop_
_entity.id
_entity.type
_entity.pdbx_description
1 polymer ?
#
loop_
_entity_poly.entity_id
_entity_poly.type
_entity_poly.pdbx_seq_one_letter_code
_entity_poly.pdbx_strand_id
1 'polypeptide(L)'
;MPDTQTKEKIDILRYIGAELRLVPAKPYKDPDNFVKYSGRLAEEISKKNNGNVLWANQFDNLANYLGHYKTTGQEIWEQTHGKIDGFICSSGTGGTIAGVGK
;
A
#
# COMPACT_ATOMS: atom_id res chain seq x y z
N MET A 1 -10.68 6.23 0.71
CA MET A 1 -10.75 5.48 -0.57
C MET A 1 -11.62 6.27 -1.54
N PRO A 2 -11.36 6.25 -2.87
CA PRO A 2 -12.28 6.85 -3.84
C PRO A 2 -13.69 6.26 -3.72
N ASP A 3 -14.71 7.11 -3.79
CA ASP A 3 -16.13 6.73 -3.75
C ASP A 3 -16.59 5.92 -4.98
N THR A 4 -15.82 5.96 -6.06
CA THR A 4 -16.05 5.19 -7.28
C THR A 4 -15.58 3.73 -7.23
N GLN A 5 -15.04 3.25 -6.09
CA GLN A 5 -14.65 1.84 -5.94
C GLN A 5 -15.87 0.92 -5.83
N THR A 6 -15.69 -0.37 -6.12
CA THR A 6 -16.79 -1.35 -6.08
C THR A 6 -17.38 -1.46 -4.68
N LYS A 7 -18.68 -1.73 -4.62
CA LYS A 7 -19.40 -1.92 -3.36
C LYS A 7 -18.79 -3.02 -2.51
N GLU A 8 -18.35 -4.13 -3.11
CA GLU A 8 -17.72 -5.24 -2.40
C GLU A 8 -16.48 -4.81 -1.62
N LYS A 9 -15.62 -3.95 -2.20
CA LYS A 9 -14.43 -3.43 -1.51
C LYS A 9 -14.80 -2.54 -0.32
N ILE A 10 -15.81 -1.68 -0.51
CA ILE A 10 -16.33 -0.81 0.55
C ILE A 10 -16.87 -1.65 1.71
N ASP A 11 -17.67 -2.66 1.39
CA ASP A 11 -18.35 -3.50 2.37
C ASP A 11 -17.34 -4.38 3.14
N ILE A 12 -16.34 -4.95 2.46
CA ILE A 12 -15.28 -5.73 3.13
C ILE A 12 -14.50 -4.86 4.12
N LEU A 13 -14.08 -3.65 3.73
CA LEU A 13 -13.34 -2.76 4.63
C LEU A 13 -14.14 -2.39 5.88
N ARG A 14 -15.44 -2.10 5.72
CA ARG A 14 -16.34 -1.83 6.85
C ARG A 14 -16.52 -3.07 7.72
N TYR A 15 -16.68 -4.24 7.11
CA TYR A 15 -16.87 -5.51 7.81
C TYR A 15 -15.67 -5.85 8.70
N ILE A 16 -14.44 -5.62 8.23
CA ILE A 16 -13.21 -5.86 9.03
C ILE A 16 -12.91 -4.75 10.04
N GLY A 17 -13.82 -3.78 10.22
CA GLY A 17 -13.72 -2.74 11.25
C GLY A 17 -12.95 -1.48 10.85
N ALA A 18 -12.67 -1.24 9.56
CA ALA A 18 -12.02 -0.01 9.14
C ALA A 18 -12.96 1.20 9.24
N GLU A 19 -12.50 2.29 9.84
CA GLU A 19 -13.15 3.60 9.76
C GLU A 19 -13.00 4.16 8.33
N LEU A 20 -13.94 3.81 7.46
CA LEU A 20 -13.81 4.08 6.04
C LEU A 20 -14.26 5.50 5.66
N ARG A 21 -13.30 6.32 5.21
CA ARG A 21 -13.57 7.63 4.62
C ARG A 21 -13.57 7.56 3.09
N LEU A 22 -14.74 7.80 2.50
CA LEU A 22 -14.90 7.91 1.05
C LEU A 22 -14.63 9.35 0.61
N VAL A 23 -13.91 9.51 -0.50
CA VAL A 23 -13.55 10.81 -1.08
C VAL A 23 -13.76 10.77 -2.59
N PRO A 24 -14.03 11.90 -3.27
CA PRO A 24 -14.14 11.92 -4.72
C PRO A 24 -12.85 11.43 -5.41
N ALA A 25 -12.99 10.73 -6.53
CA ALA A 25 -11.85 10.35 -7.35
C ALA A 25 -11.18 11.59 -7.98
N LYS A 26 -9.86 11.74 -7.77
CA LYS A 26 -9.06 12.86 -8.30
C LYS A 26 -7.72 12.36 -8.84
N PRO A 27 -7.17 12.95 -9.92
CA PRO A 27 -5.85 12.59 -10.43
C PRO A 27 -4.75 12.95 -9.43
N TYR A 28 -3.60 12.28 -9.47
CA TYR A 28 -2.53 12.51 -8.48
C TYR A 28 -1.99 13.95 -8.46
N LYS A 29 -2.11 14.72 -9.55
CA LYS A 29 -1.75 16.15 -9.58
C LYS A 29 -2.56 16.99 -8.58
N ASP A 30 -3.79 16.56 -8.29
CA ASP A 30 -4.70 17.23 -7.38
C ASP A 30 -4.28 16.96 -5.93
N PRO A 31 -4.20 17.98 -5.05
CA PRO A 31 -3.86 17.79 -3.64
C PRO A 31 -4.89 16.92 -2.89
N ASP A 32 -6.14 16.86 -3.34
CA ASP A 32 -7.21 16.06 -2.74
C ASP A 32 -7.30 14.65 -3.32
N ASN A 33 -6.32 14.24 -4.14
CA ASN A 33 -6.12 12.84 -4.42
C ASN A 33 -5.99 12.03 -3.11
N PHE A 34 -6.69 10.90 -3.05
CA PHE A 34 -6.81 10.09 -1.83
C PHE A 34 -5.47 9.72 -1.17
N VAL A 35 -4.38 9.56 -1.94
CA VAL A 35 -3.05 9.28 -1.40
C VAL A 35 -2.53 10.49 -0.62
N LYS A 36 -2.50 11.67 -1.24
CA LYS A 36 -2.04 12.91 -0.61
C LYS A 36 -2.93 13.35 0.55
N TYR A 37 -4.24 13.22 0.38
CA TYR A 37 -5.22 13.46 1.44
C TYR A 37 -4.97 12.55 2.65
N SER A 38 -4.66 11.26 2.44
CA SER A 38 -4.40 10.33 3.54
C SER A 38 -3.18 10.72 4.39
N GLY A 39 -2.14 11.31 3.79
CA GLY A 39 -0.97 11.82 4.51
C GLY A 39 -1.31 13.02 5.40
N ARG A 40 -1.96 14.05 4.84
CA ARG A 40 -2.45 15.20 5.63
C ARG A 40 -3.37 14.77 6.76
N LEU A 41 -4.26 13.81 6.47
CA LEU A 41 -5.19 13.30 7.45
C LEU A 41 -4.48 12.57 8.61
N ALA A 42 -3.47 11.77 8.31
CA ALA A 42 -2.67 11.13 9.34
C ALA A 42 -2.02 12.17 10.27
N GLU A 43 -1.47 13.27 9.72
CA GLU A 43 -0.91 14.37 10.50
C GLU A 43 -1.97 15.05 11.39
N GLU A 44 -3.16 15.34 10.85
CA GLU A 44 -4.26 15.94 11.61
C GLU A 44 -4.74 15.06 12.77
N ILE A 45 -4.88 13.75 12.54
CA ILE A 45 -5.29 12.80 13.58
C ILE A 45 -4.15 12.62 14.59
N SER A 46 -2.89 12.60 14.13
CA SER A 46 -1.70 12.49 14.98
C SER A 46 -1.62 13.62 16.00
N LYS A 47 -1.90 14.87 15.58
CA LYS A 47 -1.98 16.04 16.48
C LYS A 47 -3.01 15.88 17.60
N LYS A 48 -4.09 15.11 17.37
CA LYS A 48 -5.17 14.87 18.34
C LYS A 48 -4.96 13.62 19.19
N ASN A 49 -4.08 12.71 18.77
CA ASN A 49 -3.84 11.40 19.39
C ASN A 49 -2.40 11.26 19.91
N ASN A 50 -1.83 12.35 20.42
CA ASN A 50 -0.49 12.37 21.03
C ASN A 50 0.60 11.73 20.17
N GLY A 51 0.54 11.90 18.84
CA GLY A 51 1.53 11.34 17.93
C GLY A 51 1.32 9.86 17.56
N ASN A 52 0.33 9.18 18.14
CA ASN A 52 0.12 7.73 17.97
C ASN A 52 -0.64 7.37 16.69
N VAL A 53 -0.22 7.95 15.56
CA VAL A 53 -0.81 7.72 14.24
C VAL A 53 0.31 7.66 13.23
N LEU A 54 0.29 6.61 12.40
CA LEU A 54 1.24 6.42 11.32
C LEU A 54 0.52 6.52 9.98
N TRP A 55 1.17 7.19 9.02
CA TRP A 55 0.78 7.08 7.62
C TRP A 55 1.51 5.90 6.99
N ALA A 56 0.77 4.89 6.54
CA ALA A 56 1.37 3.67 5.97
C ALA A 56 2.28 3.97 4.75
N ASN A 57 1.92 4.99 3.96
CA ASN A 57 2.67 5.52 2.83
C ASN A 57 3.27 4.45 1.89
N GLN A 58 2.44 3.51 1.43
CA GLN A 58 2.89 2.31 0.72
C GLN A 58 3.72 2.55 -0.56
N PHE A 59 3.66 3.75 -1.14
CA PHE A 59 4.42 4.10 -2.35
C PHE A 59 5.88 4.44 -2.04
N ASP A 60 6.14 5.16 -0.95
CA ASP A 60 7.49 5.63 -0.61
C ASP A 60 8.09 4.91 0.62
N ASN A 61 7.29 4.13 1.35
CA ASN A 61 7.75 3.40 2.52
C ASN A 61 8.54 2.14 2.12
N LEU A 62 9.85 2.15 2.38
CA LEU A 62 10.77 1.05 2.07
C LEU A 62 10.40 -0.27 2.77
N ALA A 63 9.59 -0.25 3.83
CA ALA A 63 9.08 -1.47 4.44
C ALA A 63 8.29 -2.34 3.43
N ASN A 64 7.63 -1.73 2.44
CA ASN A 64 6.93 -2.45 1.38
C ASN A 64 7.89 -3.33 0.56
N TYR A 65 8.92 -2.69 -0.01
CA TYR A 65 9.99 -3.36 -0.75
C TYR A 65 10.73 -4.41 0.10
N LEU A 66 11.09 -4.05 1.34
CA LEU A 66 11.82 -4.94 2.25
C LEU A 66 11.03 -6.19 2.61
N GLY A 67 9.70 -6.11 2.68
CA GLY A 67 8.84 -7.26 2.87
C GLY A 67 9.08 -8.30 1.77
N HIS A 68 8.95 -7.89 0.51
CA HIS A 68 9.14 -8.80 -0.63
C HIS A 68 10.57 -9.32 -0.77
N TYR A 69 11.59 -8.52 -0.44
CA TYR A 69 12.98 -8.99 -0.44
C TYR A 69 13.23 -10.09 0.61
N LYS A 70 12.69 -9.92 1.82
CA LYS A 70 12.90 -10.83 2.94
C LYS A 70 11.98 -12.06 2.90
N THR A 71 10.85 -11.98 2.22
CA THR A 71 9.88 -13.08 2.15
C THR A 71 9.70 -13.55 0.70
N THR A 72 8.91 -12.87 -0.12
CA THR A 72 8.53 -13.33 -1.46
C THR A 72 9.71 -13.77 -2.33
N GLY A 73 10.80 -13.01 -2.34
CA GLY A 73 12.03 -13.36 -3.07
C GLY A 73 12.71 -14.61 -2.52
N GLN A 74 12.81 -14.73 -1.19
CA GLN A 74 13.38 -15.92 -0.52
C GLN A 74 12.52 -17.15 -0.75
N GLU A 75 11.20 -17.03 -0.61
CA GLU A 75 10.25 -18.12 -0.85
C GLU A 75 10.38 -18.65 -2.28
N ILE A 76 10.45 -17.77 -3.28
CA ILE A 76 10.64 -18.16 -4.68
C ILE A 76 12.00 -18.86 -4.87
N TRP A 77 13.07 -18.31 -4.30
CA TRP A 77 14.40 -18.89 -4.40
C TRP A 77 14.46 -20.29 -3.81
N GLU A 78 13.90 -20.48 -2.61
CA GLU A 78 13.83 -21.76 -1.92
C GLU A 78 12.98 -22.79 -2.68
N GLN A 79 11.77 -22.40 -3.09
CA GLN A 79 10.82 -23.27 -3.79
C GLN A 79 11.29 -23.67 -5.19
N THR A 80 12.12 -22.85 -5.83
CA THR A 80 12.75 -23.18 -7.12
C THR A 80 14.11 -23.85 -6.96
N HIS A 81 14.55 -24.12 -5.72
CA HIS A 81 15.88 -24.64 -5.41
C HIS A 81 17.01 -23.84 -6.07
N GLY A 82 16.87 -22.52 -6.14
CA GLY A 82 17.83 -21.61 -6.75
C GLY A 82 17.93 -21.70 -8.28
N LYS A 83 16.92 -22.25 -8.96
CA LYS A 83 16.91 -22.46 -10.42
C LYS A 83 15.98 -21.52 -11.17
N ILE A 84 15.53 -20.43 -10.56
CA ILE A 84 14.72 -19.43 -11.25
C ILE A 84 15.55 -18.66 -12.29
N ASP A 85 15.08 -18.64 -13.54
CA ASP A 85 15.75 -17.93 -14.63
C ASP A 85 15.24 -16.50 -14.83
N GLY A 86 14.01 -16.22 -14.40
CA GLY A 86 13.40 -14.90 -14.55
C GLY A 86 12.12 -14.73 -13.74
N PHE A 87 11.83 -13.48 -13.36
CA PHE A 87 10.64 -13.09 -12.63
C PHE A 87 9.98 -11.89 -13.32
N ILE A 88 8.64 -11.92 -13.40
CA ILE A 88 7.84 -10.82 -13.95
C ILE A 88 6.58 -10.62 -13.10
N CYS A 89 6.23 -9.35 -12.86
CA CYS A 89 4.94 -8.98 -12.30
C CYS A 89 4.52 -7.59 -12.80
N SER A 90 3.24 -7.23 -12.63
CA SER A 90 2.78 -5.86 -12.81
C SER A 90 3.28 -4.96 -11.67
N SER A 91 3.25 -3.64 -11.86
CA SER A 91 3.69 -2.67 -10.85
C SER A 91 2.59 -1.69 -10.46
N GLY A 92 2.29 -1.65 -9.16
CA GLY A 92 1.55 -0.57 -8.51
C GLY A 92 2.51 0.33 -7.75
N THR A 93 2.87 -0.04 -6.52
CA THR A 93 3.87 0.67 -5.71
C THR A 93 5.32 0.38 -6.15
N GLY A 94 5.53 -0.68 -6.93
CA GLY A 94 6.86 -1.17 -7.29
C GLY A 94 7.53 -2.06 -6.23
N GLY A 95 6.95 -2.17 -5.02
CA GLY A 95 7.54 -2.95 -3.92
C GLY A 95 7.81 -4.41 -4.27
N THR A 96 6.87 -5.08 -4.95
CA THR A 96 7.01 -6.49 -5.35
C THR A 96 8.13 -6.71 -6.36
N ILE A 97 8.11 -6.01 -7.49
CA ILE A 97 9.12 -6.21 -8.55
C ILE A 97 10.52 -5.84 -8.06
N ALA A 98 10.65 -4.75 -7.32
CA ALA A 98 11.93 -4.35 -6.77
C ALA A 98 12.41 -5.34 -5.70
N GLY A 99 11.53 -5.72 -4.77
CA GLY A 99 11.88 -6.56 -3.63
C GLY A 99 12.30 -7.97 -4.04
N VAL A 100 11.54 -8.59 -4.94
CA VAL A 100 11.87 -9.91 -5.49
C VAL A 100 13.14 -9.86 -6.35
N GLY A 101 13.38 -8.75 -7.06
CA GLY A 101 14.53 -8.60 -7.96
C GLY A 101 15.86 -8.22 -7.28
N LYS A 102 15.94 -8.18 -5.95
CA LYS A 102 17.14 -7.80 -5.20
C LYS A 102 17.97 -8.99 -4.76
#